data_AF-A0A947IH15-F1
#
_entry.id   AF-A0A947IH15-F1
#
_cell.length_a   1.000
_cell.length_b   1.000
_cell.length_c   1.000
_cell.angle_alpha   90.00
_cell.angle_beta   90.00
_cell.angle_gamma   90.00
#
_symmetry.space_group_name_H-M   'P 1'
#
loop_
_entity.id
_entity.type
_entity.pdbx_description
1 polymer ?
#
loop_
_entity_poly.entity_id
_entity_poly.type
_entity_poly.pdbx_seq_one_letter_code
_entity_poly.pdbx_strand_id
1 'polypeptide(L)'
;MNTERPTLAYAISRVLIACCLWMLVLFLASAAMMTFTTMQPGMPWLSGLVIQAGILVFSLALIMILGRGNFSRFGFVSPKASFLKPILIWGIALGLATGLAEALFGGGENPATADLTFLQIVLIVWIWASTCEEVLYRGLLQSYLDPLRERGVNLFGVRLSLPVTVGAVLFSVMHLMLLTAGMAPAGVIPILIFALLLGGVAGYFREKTGSLLPAILVHFLGNVAGTLVGYIM
;
A
#
# COMPACT_ATOMS: atom_id res chain seq x y z
N MET A 1 -22.96 -15.89 19.56
CA MET A 1 -23.42 -15.93 18.16
C MET A 1 -22.67 -17.06 17.48
N ASN A 2 -23.38 -18.02 16.88
CA ASN A 2 -22.78 -19.07 16.07
C ASN A 2 -21.91 -18.44 14.97
N THR A 3 -20.59 -18.49 15.11
CA THR A 3 -19.65 -18.06 14.07
C THR A 3 -19.28 -19.27 13.23
N GLU A 4 -20.26 -19.80 12.51
CA GLU A 4 -19.95 -20.72 11.42
C GLU A 4 -18.97 -20.01 10.49
N ARG A 5 -17.83 -20.67 10.22
CA ARG A 5 -16.83 -20.11 9.31
C ARG A 5 -17.50 -19.84 7.97
N PRO A 6 -17.29 -18.66 7.35
CA PRO A 6 -17.88 -18.35 6.05
C PRO A 6 -17.56 -19.47 5.07
N THR A 7 -18.51 -19.85 4.23
CA THR A 7 -18.30 -20.91 3.23
C THR A 7 -17.15 -20.56 2.28
N LEU A 8 -16.54 -21.56 1.65
CA LEU A 8 -15.46 -21.31 0.69
C LEU A 8 -15.95 -20.45 -0.49
N ALA A 9 -17.14 -20.71 -1.01
CA ALA A 9 -17.74 -19.92 -2.10
C ALA A 9 -17.91 -18.44 -1.72
N TYR A 10 -18.33 -18.16 -0.48
CA TYR A 10 -18.42 -16.80 0.03
C TYR A 10 -17.05 -16.11 0.15
N ALA A 11 -16.04 -16.84 0.61
CA ALA A 11 -14.69 -16.31 0.70
C ALA A 11 -14.12 -15.97 -0.68
N ILE A 12 -14.33 -16.85 -1.67
CA ILE A 12 -13.90 -16.62 -3.06
C ILE A 12 -14.60 -15.40 -3.65
N SER A 13 -15.92 -15.29 -3.54
CA SER A 13 -16.66 -14.16 -4.12
C SER A 13 -16.22 -12.81 -3.55
N ARG A 14 -15.99 -12.75 -2.24
CA ARG A 14 -15.44 -11.57 -1.55
C ARG A 14 -14.05 -11.20 -2.07
N VAL A 15 -13.16 -12.17 -2.22
CA VAL A 15 -11.80 -11.90 -2.75
C VAL A 15 -11.88 -11.39 -4.20
N LEU A 16 -12.73 -12.00 -5.04
CA LEU A 16 -12.94 -11.53 -6.42
C LEU A 16 -13.48 -10.09 -6.44
N ILE A 17 -14.46 -9.76 -5.60
CA ILE A 17 -14.97 -8.38 -5.50
C ILE A 17 -13.88 -7.42 -5.02
N ALA A 18 -13.05 -7.81 -4.05
CA ALA A 18 -11.93 -6.98 -3.61
C ALA A 18 -10.93 -6.72 -4.76
N CYS A 19 -10.63 -7.73 -5.58
CA CYS A 19 -9.81 -7.55 -6.78
C CYS A 19 -10.48 -6.59 -7.78
N CYS A 20 -11.79 -6.70 -8.00
CA CYS A 20 -12.52 -5.77 -8.87
C CYS A 20 -12.51 -4.33 -8.33
N LEU A 21 -12.69 -4.13 -7.02
CA LEU A 21 -12.60 -2.81 -6.38
C LEU A 21 -11.20 -2.22 -6.53
N TRP A 22 -10.17 -3.03 -6.30
CA TRP A 22 -8.77 -2.65 -6.49
C TRP A 22 -8.49 -2.22 -7.93
N MET A 23 -8.87 -3.05 -8.91
CA MET A 23 -8.71 -2.72 -10.34
C MET A 23 -9.49 -1.47 -10.72
N LEU A 24 -10.71 -1.29 -10.21
CA LEU A 24 -11.53 -0.10 -10.49
C LEU A 24 -10.83 1.18 -10.00
N VAL A 25 -10.32 1.19 -8.76
CA VAL A 25 -9.61 2.37 -8.22
C VAL A 25 -8.37 2.67 -9.04
N LEU A 26 -7.54 1.66 -9.34
CA LEU A 26 -6.32 1.86 -10.12
C LEU A 26 -6.63 2.32 -11.55
N PHE A 27 -7.66 1.75 -12.18
CA PHE A 27 -8.10 2.16 -13.52
C PHE A 27 -8.56 3.62 -13.55
N LEU A 28 -9.43 4.03 -12.64
CA LEU A 28 -9.94 5.40 -12.58
C LEU A 28 -8.83 6.41 -12.25
N ALA A 29 -7.93 6.07 -11.33
CA ALA A 29 -6.76 6.90 -11.00
C ALA A 29 -5.81 7.05 -12.20
N SER A 30 -5.56 5.96 -12.93
CA SER A 30 -4.73 5.97 -14.14
C SER A 30 -5.38 6.77 -15.27
N ALA A 31 -6.70 6.66 -15.44
CA ALA A 31 -7.44 7.45 -16.43
C ALA A 31 -7.39 8.95 -16.12
N ALA A 32 -7.52 9.33 -14.84
CA ALA A 32 -7.36 10.71 -14.39
C ALA A 32 -5.94 11.23 -14.69
N MET A 33 -4.91 10.45 -14.37
CA MET A 33 -3.52 10.78 -14.67
C MET A 33 -3.27 10.92 -16.19
N MET A 34 -3.80 10.01 -17.01
CA MET A 34 -3.67 10.06 -18.47
C MET A 34 -4.36 11.30 -19.07
N THR A 35 -5.53 11.65 -18.54
CA THR A 35 -6.26 12.85 -18.96
C THR A 35 -5.45 14.10 -18.59
N PHE A 36 -4.94 14.17 -17.36
CA PHE A 36 -4.11 15.27 -16.91
C PHE A 36 -2.83 15.44 -17.75
N THR A 37 -2.08 14.37 -17.98
CA THR A 37 -0.83 14.40 -18.76
C THR A 37 -1.06 14.84 -20.21
N THR A 38 -2.19 14.44 -20.80
CA THR A 38 -2.58 14.91 -22.15
C THR A 38 -2.91 16.40 -22.16
N MET A 39 -3.57 16.91 -21.12
CA MET A 39 -3.95 18.33 -21.01
C MET A 39 -2.80 19.24 -20.58
N GLN A 40 -1.81 18.72 -19.85
CA GLN A 40 -0.71 19.46 -19.24
C GLN A 40 0.65 18.77 -19.52
N PRO A 41 1.06 18.61 -20.79
CA PRO A 41 2.28 17.88 -21.14
C PRO A 41 3.56 18.52 -20.60
N GLY A 42 3.52 19.82 -20.25
CA GLY A 42 4.66 20.55 -19.67
C GLY A 42 4.90 20.30 -18.18
N MET A 43 4.06 19.51 -17.49
CA MET A 43 4.19 19.24 -16.05
C MET A 43 4.14 17.74 -15.72
N PRO A 44 5.05 16.91 -16.30
CA PRO A 44 5.00 15.45 -16.14
C PRO A 44 5.15 14.99 -14.69
N TRP A 45 5.90 15.73 -13.86
CA TRP A 45 6.08 15.41 -12.43
C TRP A 45 4.78 15.48 -11.61
N LEU A 46 3.76 16.23 -12.07
CA LEU A 46 2.44 16.28 -11.41
C LEU A 46 1.62 15.01 -11.64
N SER A 47 1.98 14.17 -12.62
CA SER A 47 1.26 12.92 -12.90
C SER A 47 1.23 11.98 -11.69
N GLY A 48 2.36 11.86 -10.98
CA GLY A 48 2.47 11.09 -9.73
C GLY A 48 1.55 11.60 -8.62
N LEU A 49 1.38 12.92 -8.51
CA LEU A 49 0.41 13.51 -7.57
C LEU A 49 -1.03 13.22 -7.96
N VAL A 50 -1.36 13.31 -9.26
CA VAL A 50 -2.71 13.07 -9.78
C VAL A 50 -3.13 11.61 -9.60
N ILE A 51 -2.26 10.64 -9.89
CA ILE A 51 -2.60 9.23 -9.69
C ILE A 51 -2.82 8.92 -8.20
N GLN A 52 -1.98 9.44 -7.31
CA GLN A 52 -2.14 9.24 -5.86
C GLN A 52 -3.42 9.93 -5.33
N ALA A 53 -3.70 11.15 -5.78
CA ALA A 53 -4.96 11.82 -5.47
C ALA A 53 -6.17 11.04 -5.97
N GLY A 54 -6.10 10.47 -7.18
CA GLY A 54 -7.12 9.58 -7.73
C GLY A 54 -7.34 8.34 -6.85
N ILE A 55 -6.26 7.65 -6.48
CA ILE A 55 -6.30 6.50 -5.57
C ILE A 55 -7.03 6.87 -4.28
N LEU A 56 -6.65 8.00 -3.65
CA LEU A 56 -7.27 8.47 -2.41
C LEU A 56 -8.75 8.79 -2.60
N VAL A 57 -9.10 9.63 -3.58
CA VAL A 57 -10.48 10.11 -3.81
C VAL A 57 -11.42 8.95 -4.13
N PHE A 58 -11.05 8.06 -5.06
CA PHE A 58 -11.90 6.93 -5.42
C PHE A 58 -11.99 5.90 -4.28
N SER A 59 -10.91 5.70 -3.52
CA SER A 59 -10.97 4.87 -2.31
C SER A 59 -11.92 5.45 -1.26
N LEU A 60 -11.82 6.75 -0.96
CA LEU A 60 -12.70 7.42 0.00
C LEU A 60 -14.17 7.39 -0.45
N ALA A 61 -14.44 7.56 -1.75
CA ALA A 61 -15.78 7.44 -2.31
C ALA A 61 -16.36 6.03 -2.11
N LEU A 62 -15.58 4.98 -2.42
CA LEU A 62 -16.01 3.59 -2.19
C LEU A 62 -16.17 3.27 -0.71
N ILE A 63 -15.29 3.78 0.16
CA ILE A 63 -15.42 3.67 1.62
C ILE A 63 -16.72 4.32 2.09
N MET A 64 -17.05 5.50 1.58
CA MET A 64 -18.29 6.20 1.91
C MET A 64 -19.52 5.38 1.49
N ILE A 65 -19.52 4.82 0.29
CA ILE A 65 -20.62 4.01 -0.26
C ILE A 65 -20.77 2.70 0.51
N LEU A 66 -19.70 1.91 0.63
CA LEU A 66 -19.71 0.60 1.29
C LEU A 66 -19.90 0.71 2.80
N GLY A 67 -19.34 1.75 3.40
CA GLY A 67 -19.44 2.04 4.82
C GLY A 67 -20.71 2.77 5.23
N ARG A 68 -21.51 3.26 4.27
CA ARG A 68 -22.67 4.14 4.51
C ARG A 68 -22.30 5.32 5.42
N GLY A 69 -21.17 5.94 5.13
CA GLY A 69 -20.60 7.05 5.91
C GLY A 69 -19.86 6.67 7.20
N ASN A 70 -19.81 5.38 7.59
CA ASN A 70 -19.08 4.97 8.79
C ASN A 70 -17.61 4.67 8.50
N PHE A 71 -16.78 5.72 8.49
CA PHE A 71 -15.33 5.64 8.27
C PHE A 71 -14.58 4.89 9.38
N SER A 72 -15.12 4.80 10.59
CA SER A 72 -14.45 4.08 11.70
C SER A 72 -14.24 2.60 11.38
N ARG A 73 -15.17 1.98 10.65
CA ARG A 73 -15.05 0.58 10.18
C ARG A 73 -13.89 0.37 9.20
N PHE A 74 -13.46 1.44 8.55
CA PHE A 74 -12.35 1.45 7.59
C PHE A 74 -11.04 1.91 8.23
N GLY A 75 -11.01 2.09 9.55
CA GLY A 75 -9.80 2.37 10.32
C GLY A 75 -9.46 3.84 10.50
N PHE A 76 -10.39 4.73 10.17
CA PHE A 76 -10.30 6.15 10.54
C PHE A 76 -10.65 6.33 12.02
N VAL A 77 -9.79 5.76 12.88
CA VAL A 77 -9.87 5.83 14.34
C VAL A 77 -8.47 6.03 14.91
N SER A 78 -8.36 6.64 16.08
CA SER A 78 -7.08 6.85 16.74
C SER A 78 -6.47 5.52 17.21
N PRO A 79 -5.16 5.28 16.98
CA PRO A 79 -4.50 4.08 17.47
C PRO A 79 -4.23 4.15 18.98
N LYS A 80 -4.03 2.99 19.60
CA LYS A 80 -3.42 2.90 20.93
C LYS A 80 -1.90 3.10 20.84
N ALA A 81 -1.32 3.87 21.75
CA ALA A 81 0.11 4.22 21.74
C ALA A 81 1.07 3.01 21.90
N SER A 82 0.58 1.86 22.37
CA SER A 82 1.38 0.67 22.65
C SER A 82 2.06 0.02 21.43
N PHE A 83 1.75 0.47 20.21
CA PHE A 83 2.29 -0.10 18.97
C PHE A 83 3.41 0.72 18.33
N LEU A 84 3.77 1.90 18.88
CA LEU A 84 4.77 2.79 18.27
C LEU A 84 6.15 2.13 18.11
N LYS A 85 6.68 1.46 19.13
CA LYS A 85 8.01 0.84 19.06
C LYS A 85 8.08 -0.26 17.99
N PRO A 86 7.14 -1.23 17.93
CA PRO A 86 7.12 -2.20 16.83
C PRO A 86 6.99 -1.58 15.44
N ILE A 87 6.18 -0.52 15.28
CA ILE A 87 6.03 0.21 14.01
C ILE A 87 7.36 0.79 13.54
N LEU A 88 8.09 1.45 14.44
CA LEU A 88 9.40 2.04 14.15
C LEU A 88 10.40 0.98 13.68
N ILE A 89 10.50 -0.13 14.43
CA ILE A 89 11.47 -1.20 14.13
C ILE A 89 11.19 -1.80 12.76
N TRP A 90 9.94 -2.21 12.50
CA TRP A 90 9.62 -2.90 11.26
C TRP A 90 9.62 -1.99 10.03
N GLY A 91 9.14 -0.75 10.16
CA GLY A 91 9.18 0.21 9.06
C GLY A 91 10.60 0.50 8.61
N ILE A 92 11.49 0.82 9.56
CA ILE A 92 12.90 1.10 9.25
C ILE A 92 13.62 -0.15 8.75
N ALA A 93 13.46 -1.30 9.42
CA ALA A 93 14.16 -2.53 9.05
C ALA A 93 13.81 -2.98 7.63
N LEU A 94 12.53 -2.94 7.25
CA LEU A 94 12.10 -3.30 5.90
C LEU A 94 12.59 -2.29 4.87
N GLY A 95 12.49 -0.98 5.15
CA GLY A 95 12.99 0.04 4.23
C GLY A 95 14.49 -0.07 3.98
N LEU A 96 15.30 -0.24 5.04
CA LEU A 96 16.73 -0.48 4.91
C LEU A 96 17.02 -1.74 4.06
N ALA A 97 16.29 -2.82 4.31
CA ALA A 97 16.48 -4.06 3.57
C ALA A 97 16.12 -3.91 2.08
N THR A 98 15.07 -3.16 1.74
CA THR A 98 14.72 -2.82 0.35
C THR A 98 15.83 -2.04 -0.31
N GLY A 99 16.26 -0.92 0.29
CA GLY A 99 17.27 -0.05 -0.32
C GLY A 99 18.62 -0.75 -0.49
N LEU A 100 19.01 -1.60 0.48
CA LEU A 100 20.21 -2.43 0.35
C LEU A 100 20.08 -3.45 -0.78
N ALA A 101 18.93 -4.09 -0.92
CA ALA A 101 18.70 -5.04 -2.00
C ALA A 101 18.73 -4.34 -3.36
N GLU A 102 18.11 -3.17 -3.51
CA GLU A 102 18.17 -2.39 -4.74
C GLU A 102 19.62 -2.01 -5.08
N ALA A 103 20.39 -1.50 -4.12
CA ALA A 103 21.80 -1.16 -4.33
C ALA A 103 22.65 -2.37 -4.76
N LEU A 104 22.40 -3.55 -4.17
CA LEU A 104 23.18 -4.78 -4.45
C LEU A 104 22.79 -5.46 -5.76
N PHE A 105 21.53 -5.38 -6.18
CA PHE A 105 21.01 -6.07 -7.37
C PHE A 105 20.91 -5.17 -8.61
N GLY A 106 21.51 -3.99 -8.58
CA GLY A 106 21.57 -3.09 -9.72
C GLY A 106 20.25 -2.37 -10.00
N GLY A 107 19.52 -2.04 -8.94
CA GLY A 107 18.48 -1.02 -8.99
C GLY A 107 19.13 0.31 -9.36
N GLY A 108 19.08 0.67 -10.64
CA GLY A 108 19.42 2.03 -11.07
C GLY A 108 18.48 3.06 -10.43
N GLU A 109 18.70 4.33 -10.72
CA GLU A 109 17.80 5.41 -10.26
C GLU A 109 16.34 5.03 -10.52
N ASN A 110 15.51 5.09 -9.47
CA ASN A 110 14.09 4.82 -9.61
C ASN A 110 13.48 5.89 -10.53
N PRO A 111 12.98 5.52 -11.73
CA PRO A 111 12.46 6.50 -12.69
C PRO A 111 11.32 7.34 -12.12
N ALA A 112 10.60 6.82 -11.12
CA ALA A 112 9.51 7.53 -10.46
C ALA A 112 9.98 8.69 -9.57
N THR A 113 11.28 8.74 -9.21
CA THR A 113 11.84 9.74 -8.29
C THR A 113 13.04 10.49 -8.86
N ALA A 114 13.56 10.11 -10.03
CA ALA A 114 14.78 10.69 -10.61
C ALA A 114 14.71 12.23 -10.78
N ASP A 115 13.55 12.75 -11.21
CA ASP A 115 13.36 14.19 -11.47
C ASP A 115 12.82 14.97 -10.27
N LEU A 116 12.68 14.34 -9.10
CA LEU A 116 12.10 14.98 -7.92
C LEU A 116 13.19 15.56 -7.02
N THR A 117 12.97 16.79 -6.56
CA THR A 117 13.77 17.36 -5.47
C THR A 117 13.57 16.56 -4.19
N PHE A 118 14.55 16.59 -3.27
CA PHE A 118 14.43 15.91 -1.99
C PHE A 118 13.15 16.31 -1.22
N LEU A 119 12.78 17.60 -1.23
CA LEU A 119 11.55 18.08 -0.60
C LEU A 119 10.30 17.48 -1.28
N GLN A 120 10.28 17.37 -2.62
CA GLN A 120 9.20 16.69 -3.32
C GLN A 120 9.14 15.21 -2.96
N ILE A 121 10.27 14.52 -2.78
CA ILE A 121 10.29 13.12 -2.35
C ILE A 121 9.69 12.97 -0.95
N VAL A 122 10.06 13.83 -0.01
CA VAL A 122 9.49 13.83 1.35
C VAL A 122 7.96 14.02 1.31
N LEU A 123 7.48 15.01 0.56
CA LEU A 123 6.06 15.35 0.53
C LEU A 123 5.24 14.33 -0.28
N ILE A 124 5.72 13.97 -1.46
CA ILE A 124 4.98 13.17 -2.46
C ILE A 124 5.13 11.67 -2.19
N VAL A 125 6.36 11.19 -1.98
CA VAL A 125 6.63 9.76 -1.85
C VAL A 125 6.44 9.31 -0.41
N TRP A 126 7.08 9.99 0.55
CA TRP A 126 7.05 9.51 1.93
C TRP A 126 5.68 9.73 2.55
N ILE A 127 5.13 10.94 2.48
CA ILE A 127 3.89 11.28 3.18
C ILE A 127 2.66 10.96 2.32
N TRP A 128 2.59 11.56 1.13
CA TRP A 128 1.38 11.53 0.31
C TRP A 128 1.07 10.15 -0.25
N ALA A 129 2.01 9.53 -0.98
CA ALA A 129 1.82 8.20 -1.58
C ALA A 129 1.54 7.13 -0.51
N SER A 130 2.34 7.08 0.56
CA SER A 130 2.10 6.16 1.68
C SER A 130 0.68 6.31 2.25
N THR A 131 0.19 7.54 2.41
CA THR A 131 -1.17 7.76 2.92
C THR A 131 -2.23 7.28 1.93
N CYS A 132 -2.11 7.65 0.65
CA CYS A 132 -3.08 7.31 -0.39
C CYS A 132 -3.19 5.79 -0.58
N GLU A 133 -2.05 5.11 -0.64
CA GLU A 133 -1.98 3.67 -0.82
C GLU A 133 -2.54 2.93 0.39
N GLU A 134 -2.18 3.33 1.63
CA GLU A 134 -2.75 2.69 2.82
C GLU A 134 -4.27 2.90 2.94
N VAL A 135 -4.82 4.01 2.47
CA VAL A 135 -6.28 4.19 2.40
C VAL A 135 -6.92 3.20 1.42
N LEU A 136 -6.30 2.91 0.27
CA LEU A 136 -6.77 1.87 -0.65
C LEU A 136 -6.65 0.47 -0.01
N TYR A 137 -5.44 0.08 0.38
CA TYR A 137 -5.18 -1.31 0.75
C TYR A 137 -5.72 -1.66 2.14
N ARG A 138 -5.48 -0.81 3.14
CA ARG A 138 -5.78 -1.08 4.56
C ARG A 138 -7.12 -0.47 4.94
N GLY A 139 -7.47 0.64 4.31
CA GLY A 139 -8.77 1.27 4.44
C GLY A 139 -9.81 0.44 3.71
N LEU A 140 -9.86 0.57 2.39
CA LEU A 140 -10.91 -0.02 1.55
C LEU A 140 -10.84 -1.55 1.51
N LEU A 141 -9.75 -2.13 0.98
CA LEU A 141 -9.71 -3.56 0.63
C LEU A 141 -9.69 -4.46 1.87
N GLN A 142 -8.78 -4.21 2.81
CA GLN A 142 -8.67 -5.03 4.03
C GLN A 142 -9.94 -4.95 4.88
N SER A 143 -10.56 -3.77 5.02
CA SER A 143 -11.80 -3.63 5.78
C SER A 143 -13.01 -4.25 5.06
N TYR A 144 -13.04 -4.20 3.72
CA TYR A 144 -14.05 -4.93 2.95
C TYR A 144 -13.93 -6.45 3.19
N LEU A 145 -12.71 -6.98 3.26
CA LEU A 145 -12.45 -8.40 3.48
C LEU A 145 -12.56 -8.83 4.95
N ASP A 146 -12.66 -7.92 5.93
CA ASP A 146 -12.65 -8.20 7.37
C ASP A 146 -13.53 -9.39 7.83
N PRO A 147 -14.71 -9.65 7.23
CA PRO A 147 -15.51 -10.84 7.57
C PRO A 147 -14.85 -12.20 7.28
N LEU A 148 -13.71 -12.20 6.56
CA LEU A 148 -12.87 -13.36 6.31
C LEU A 148 -11.64 -13.42 7.22
N ARG A 149 -11.53 -12.56 8.25
CA ARG A 149 -10.39 -12.52 9.18
C ARG A 149 -10.13 -13.85 9.89
N GLU A 150 -11.17 -14.67 10.03
CA GLU A 150 -11.04 -16.02 10.60
C GLU A 150 -10.34 -17.03 9.67
N ARG A 151 -10.11 -16.67 8.40
CA ARG A 151 -9.26 -17.40 7.47
C ARG A 151 -7.88 -16.74 7.43
N GLY A 152 -6.84 -17.51 7.14
CA GLY A 152 -5.48 -16.98 7.09
C GLY A 152 -4.41 -18.06 7.11
N VAL A 153 -3.17 -17.63 7.22
CA VAL A 153 -1.97 -18.47 7.28
C VAL A 153 -1.19 -18.14 8.56
N ASN A 154 -0.55 -19.15 9.14
CA ASN A 154 0.39 -18.95 10.25
C ASN A 154 1.80 -18.96 9.67
N LEU A 155 2.55 -17.88 9.87
CA LEU A 155 3.94 -17.75 9.47
C LEU A 155 4.78 -17.43 10.71
N PHE A 156 5.74 -18.28 11.02
CA PHE A 156 6.68 -18.09 12.15
C PHE A 156 5.99 -17.74 13.49
N GLY A 157 4.85 -18.39 13.78
CA GLY A 157 4.06 -18.15 15.00
C GLY A 157 3.16 -16.90 14.97
N VAL A 158 3.19 -16.12 13.88
CA VAL A 158 2.29 -14.98 13.66
C VAL A 158 1.19 -15.38 12.68
N ARG A 159 -0.07 -15.15 13.07
CA ARG A 159 -1.22 -15.35 12.18
C ARG A 159 -1.43 -14.13 11.29
N LEU A 160 -1.31 -14.31 9.98
CA LEU A 160 -1.75 -13.35 8.99
C LEU A 160 -3.13 -13.76 8.48
N SER A 161 -4.10 -12.88 8.64
CA SER A 161 -5.46 -13.14 8.16
C SER A 161 -5.53 -13.08 6.63
N LEU A 162 -6.59 -13.62 6.06
CA LEU A 162 -6.84 -13.57 4.63
C LEU A 162 -6.96 -12.10 4.13
N PRO A 163 -7.65 -11.18 4.82
CA PRO A 163 -7.62 -9.74 4.49
C PRO A 163 -6.21 -9.17 4.40
N VAL A 164 -5.34 -9.47 5.38
CA VAL A 164 -3.95 -8.99 5.40
C VAL A 164 -3.15 -9.57 4.23
N THR A 165 -3.28 -10.87 4.00
CA THR A 165 -2.52 -11.58 2.96
C THR A 165 -2.93 -11.11 1.56
N VAL A 166 -4.23 -11.01 1.28
CA VAL A 166 -4.74 -10.52 -0.01
C VAL A 166 -4.32 -9.06 -0.23
N GLY A 167 -4.46 -8.20 0.79
CA GLY A 167 -4.03 -6.81 0.70
C GLY A 167 -2.53 -6.68 0.41
N ALA A 168 -1.69 -7.47 1.06
CA ALA A 168 -0.24 -7.48 0.84
C ALA A 168 0.13 -7.96 -0.58
N VAL A 169 -0.54 -8.99 -1.09
CA VAL A 169 -0.32 -9.49 -2.46
C VAL A 169 -0.74 -8.45 -3.50
N LEU A 170 -1.93 -7.86 -3.38
CA LEU A 170 -2.38 -6.82 -4.32
C LEU A 170 -1.47 -5.58 -4.27
N PHE A 171 -1.01 -5.21 -3.08
CA PHE A 171 -0.03 -4.13 -2.89
C PHE A 171 1.32 -4.45 -3.56
N SER A 172 1.83 -5.67 -3.44
CA SER A 172 3.04 -6.09 -4.17
C SER A 172 2.82 -6.06 -5.68
N VAL A 173 1.75 -6.68 -6.17
CA VAL A 173 1.46 -6.83 -7.61
C VAL A 173 1.32 -5.49 -8.33
N MET A 174 0.79 -4.43 -7.69
CA MET A 174 0.68 -3.12 -8.35
C MET A 174 2.03 -2.60 -8.84
N HIS A 175 3.13 -2.93 -8.14
CA HIS A 175 4.46 -2.43 -8.45
C HIS A 175 5.05 -3.07 -9.72
N LEU A 176 4.43 -4.10 -10.28
CA LEU A 176 4.76 -4.58 -11.63
C LEU A 176 4.61 -3.48 -12.69
N MET A 177 3.81 -2.44 -12.42
CA MET A 177 3.70 -1.26 -13.30
C MET A 177 5.04 -0.53 -13.49
N LEU A 178 6.00 -0.67 -12.57
CA LEU A 178 7.33 -0.07 -12.71
C LEU A 178 8.10 -0.62 -13.92
N LEU A 179 7.82 -1.86 -14.35
CA LEU A 179 8.36 -2.40 -15.60
C LEU A 179 7.90 -1.56 -16.80
N THR A 180 6.64 -1.12 -16.79
CA THR A 180 6.09 -0.26 -17.86
C THR A 180 6.64 1.16 -17.80
N ALA A 181 7.15 1.59 -16.64
CA ALA A 181 7.85 2.86 -16.46
C ALA A 181 9.36 2.78 -16.81
N GLY A 182 9.82 1.64 -17.35
CA GLY A 182 11.20 1.47 -17.82
C GLY A 182 12.18 0.93 -16.77
N MET A 183 11.73 0.57 -15.56
CA MET A 183 12.58 -0.05 -14.57
C MET A 183 12.95 -1.49 -14.97
N ALA A 184 14.22 -1.87 -14.81
CA ALA A 184 14.68 -3.21 -15.12
C ALA A 184 14.08 -4.26 -14.14
N PRO A 185 13.83 -5.51 -14.59
CA PRO A 185 13.30 -6.57 -13.71
C PRO A 185 14.13 -6.80 -12.45
N ALA A 186 15.45 -6.65 -12.53
CA ALA A 186 16.35 -6.81 -11.39
C ALA A 186 16.10 -5.80 -10.26
N GLY A 187 15.63 -4.58 -10.58
CA GLY A 187 15.20 -3.59 -9.59
C GLY A 187 13.76 -3.82 -9.11
N VAL A 188 12.87 -4.25 -10.00
CA VAL A 188 11.45 -4.51 -9.64
C VAL A 188 11.30 -5.70 -8.70
N ILE A 189 12.07 -6.77 -8.86
CA ILE A 189 11.95 -7.99 -8.04
C ILE A 189 12.14 -7.70 -6.54
N PRO A 190 13.20 -7.02 -6.09
CA PRO A 190 13.32 -6.55 -4.70
C PRO A 190 12.09 -5.76 -4.25
N ILE A 191 11.64 -4.78 -5.04
CA ILE A 191 10.44 -3.98 -4.72
C ILE A 191 9.22 -4.88 -4.48
N LEU A 192 8.97 -5.88 -5.33
CA LEU A 192 7.84 -6.79 -5.15
C LEU A 192 7.92 -7.57 -3.83
N ILE A 193 9.10 -8.11 -3.52
CA ILE A 193 9.34 -8.89 -2.30
C ILE A 193 9.12 -8.00 -1.06
N PHE A 194 9.73 -6.83 -1.05
CA PHE A 194 9.64 -5.93 0.10
C PHE A 194 8.28 -5.25 0.21
N ALA A 195 7.62 -4.93 -0.90
CA ALA A 195 6.23 -4.47 -0.88
C ALA A 195 5.31 -5.55 -0.28
N LEU A 196 5.51 -6.83 -0.61
CA LEU A 196 4.74 -7.92 0.00
C LEU A 196 4.96 -7.98 1.52
N LEU A 197 6.21 -7.87 1.99
CA LEU A 197 6.56 -7.90 3.41
C LEU A 197 6.04 -6.66 4.16
N LEU A 198 6.34 -5.46 3.65
CA LEU A 198 5.85 -4.19 4.18
C LEU A 198 4.33 -4.20 4.23
N GLY A 199 3.69 -4.67 3.17
CA GLY A 199 2.26 -4.72 3.08
C GLY A 199 1.62 -5.70 4.07
N GLY A 200 2.28 -6.83 4.34
CA GLY A 200 1.87 -7.78 5.37
C GLY A 200 2.01 -7.20 6.77
N VAL A 201 3.11 -6.50 7.06
CA VAL A 201 3.34 -5.84 8.35
C VAL A 201 2.36 -4.68 8.58
N ALA A 202 2.17 -3.81 7.59
CA ALA A 202 1.21 -2.71 7.64
C ALA A 202 -0.21 -3.23 7.86
N GLY A 203 -0.61 -4.27 7.13
CA GLY A 203 -1.90 -4.94 7.30
C GLY A 203 -2.06 -5.57 8.69
N TYR A 204 -1.01 -6.21 9.21
CA TYR A 204 -1.01 -6.78 10.56
C TYR A 204 -1.23 -5.71 11.62
N PHE A 205 -0.51 -4.58 11.56
CA PHE A 205 -0.71 -3.49 12.52
C PHE A 205 -2.08 -2.83 12.39
N ARG A 206 -2.58 -2.63 11.16
CA ARG A 206 -3.96 -2.17 10.95
C ARG A 206 -4.96 -3.10 11.64
N GLU A 207 -4.79 -4.41 11.47
CA GLU A 207 -5.69 -5.41 12.03
C GLU A 207 -5.65 -5.45 13.57
N LYS A 208 -4.46 -5.29 14.17
CA LYS A 208 -4.30 -5.31 15.64
C LYS A 208 -4.75 -4.04 16.31
N THR A 209 -4.56 -2.89 15.67
CA THR A 209 -4.86 -1.59 16.27
C THR A 209 -6.26 -1.09 15.96
N GLY A 210 -6.89 -1.59 14.89
CA GLY A 210 -8.14 -1.01 14.40
C GLY A 210 -7.93 0.28 13.58
N SER A 211 -6.70 0.81 13.47
CA SER A 211 -6.41 2.14 12.93
C SER A 211 -5.55 2.09 11.67
N LEU A 212 -5.78 3.01 10.73
CA LEU A 212 -4.95 3.22 9.55
C LEU A 212 -3.59 3.82 9.89
N LEU A 213 -3.52 4.66 10.92
CA LEU A 213 -2.32 5.44 11.21
C LEU A 213 -1.08 4.55 11.42
N PRO A 214 -1.13 3.43 12.16
CA PRO A 214 -0.01 2.49 12.24
C PRO A 214 0.48 1.95 10.91
N ALA A 215 -0.42 1.66 9.98
CA ALA A 215 -0.05 1.16 8.66
C ALA A 215 0.62 2.25 7.81
N ILE A 216 0.06 3.47 7.84
CA ILE A 216 0.64 4.67 7.20
C ILE A 216 2.05 4.92 7.74
N LEU A 217 2.25 4.84 9.05
CA LEU A 217 3.57 5.07 9.66
C LEU A 217 4.59 4.00 9.27
N VAL A 218 4.22 2.71 9.25
CA VAL A 218 5.14 1.65 8.79
C VAL A 218 5.57 1.91 7.35
N HIS A 219 4.61 2.24 6.48
CA HIS A 219 4.88 2.49 5.07
C HIS A 219 5.75 3.74 4.88
N PHE A 220 5.37 4.86 5.50
CA PHE A 220 6.16 6.09 5.53
C PHE A 220 7.61 5.83 5.92
N LEU A 221 7.84 5.08 7.01
CA LEU A 221 9.19 4.75 7.48
C LEU A 221 9.94 3.83 6.53
N GLY A 222 9.25 2.89 5.89
CA GLY A 222 9.80 2.04 4.83
C GLY A 222 10.32 2.88 3.67
N ASN A 223 9.52 3.83 3.20
CA ASN A 223 9.91 4.75 2.13
C ASN A 223 11.08 5.65 2.55
N VAL A 224 11.04 6.21 3.76
CA VAL A 224 12.16 7.02 4.30
C VAL A 224 13.45 6.22 4.30
N ALA A 225 13.45 5.05 4.95
CA ALA A 225 14.67 4.25 5.12
C ALA A 225 15.19 3.70 3.78
N GLY A 226 14.31 3.24 2.89
CA GLY A 226 14.70 2.77 1.56
C GLY A 226 15.31 3.87 0.70
N THR A 227 14.65 5.04 0.64
CA THR A 227 15.14 6.20 -0.13
C THR A 227 16.50 6.67 0.39
N LEU A 228 16.69 6.73 1.71
CA LEU A 228 17.95 7.19 2.31
C LEU A 228 19.13 6.27 1.98
N VAL A 229 18.93 4.95 1.90
CA VAL A 229 19.99 4.03 1.48
C VAL A 229 20.43 4.34 0.04
N GLY A 230 19.48 4.56 -0.87
CA GLY A 230 19.78 4.91 -2.26
C GLY A 230 20.48 6.26 -2.45
N TYR A 231 20.48 7.15 -1.45
CA TYR A 231 21.29 8.37 -1.48
C TYR A 231 22.72 8.18 -0.94
N ILE A 232 22.95 7.13 -0.16
CA ILE A 232 24.23 6.87 0.51
C ILE A 232 25.12 5.94 -0.32
N MET A 233 24.52 5.00 -1.07
CA MET A 233 25.18 3.94 -1.82
C MET A 233 25.03 4.15 -3.32
#